data_AF-A0A831R3S9-F1
#
_entry.id   AF-A0A831R3S9-F1
#
_cell.length_a   1.000
_cell.length_b   1.000
_cell.length_c   1.000
_cell.angle_alpha   90.00
_cell.angle_beta   90.00
_cell.angle_gamma   90.00
#
_symmetry.space_group_name_H-M   'P 1'
#
loop_
_entity.id
_entity.type
_entity.pdbx_description
1 polymer ?
#
loop_
_entity_poly.entity_id
_entity_poly.type
_entity_poly.pdbx_seq_one_letter_code
_entity_poly.pdbx_strand_id
1 'polypeptide(L)'
;MSTTLGIIEGFYGPVWNWQERQQLVRALAPHGYGFYLYAPKADAFLRRRWQEPHPPAMVAELAEFGRFCRQHGLRFGIGLSPFEIFNRFDDAARTALAAKLELLDRIGIDELAILFDDMRADTPALAETQVDIMHWIRERTRARHLSVCPSYYSDDPVLDRVFGERPTAYLETLGRLLDRSIQVFWTGEEVCSREISPGHLKRVSDQLGRKPVLWDNYPVNDGDRMSRHLHLRAFTGRPAANSAYIAGHGINPALQPVLTAIPAITLAESYRLGTEYQYGQAFRHAAKEVLGRELADQLHADLLVFQDAGLGRISEEKRQSLLRTYDVYEHPAASEILRWLESEYQVTDEMVQTQ
;
A
#
# COMPACT_ATOMS: atom_id res chain seq x y z
N MET A 1 -6.66 0.64 -20.55
CA MET A 1 -6.90 -0.35 -19.48
C MET A 1 -8.18 0.03 -18.76
N SER A 2 -9.04 -0.92 -18.34
CA SER A 2 -10.31 -0.58 -17.65
C SER A 2 -10.17 -0.42 -16.13
N THR A 3 -9.02 -0.78 -15.56
CA THR A 3 -8.73 -0.69 -14.11
C THR A 3 -7.80 0.48 -13.82
N THR A 4 -8.14 1.31 -12.83
CA THR A 4 -7.21 2.32 -12.29
C THR A 4 -6.22 1.65 -11.34
N LEU A 5 -4.92 1.79 -11.64
CA LEU A 5 -3.83 1.33 -10.78
C LEU A 5 -3.36 2.47 -9.85
N GLY A 6 -2.77 2.11 -8.71
CA GLY A 6 -2.16 3.10 -7.83
C GLY A 6 -1.15 2.53 -6.84
N ILE A 7 -0.50 3.45 -6.14
CA ILE A 7 0.45 3.15 -5.07
C ILE A 7 -0.20 3.54 -3.75
N ILE A 8 -0.12 2.65 -2.77
CA ILE A 8 -0.51 2.89 -1.39
C ILE A 8 0.75 2.71 -0.55
N GLU A 9 1.48 3.79 -0.26
CA GLU A 9 2.66 3.76 0.62
C GLU A 9 2.16 3.51 2.05
N GLY A 10 1.82 2.26 2.37
CA GLY A 10 1.07 1.89 3.58
C GLY A 10 1.81 0.89 4.48
N PHE A 11 3.11 0.74 4.24
CA PHE A 11 3.99 -0.22 4.91
C PHE A 11 4.54 0.29 6.25
N TYR A 12 5.00 -0.67 7.06
CA TYR A 12 5.82 -0.46 8.25
C TYR A 12 7.31 -0.32 7.88
N GLY A 13 8.14 0.17 8.82
CA GLY A 13 9.59 0.24 8.61
C GLY A 13 10.10 1.64 8.27
N PRO A 14 11.30 1.76 7.66
CA PRO A 14 11.86 3.05 7.26
C PRO A 14 11.06 3.68 6.11
N VAL A 15 10.81 4.99 6.21
CA VAL A 15 10.09 5.74 5.17
C VAL A 15 11.01 6.12 4.02
N TRP A 16 10.44 6.20 2.82
CA TRP A 16 11.14 6.73 1.66
C TRP A 16 11.41 8.23 1.83
N ASN A 17 12.47 8.71 1.20
CA ASN A 17 12.69 10.13 1.00
C ASN A 17 11.86 10.65 -0.18
N TRP A 18 11.76 11.97 -0.32
CA TRP A 18 10.94 12.60 -1.36
C TRP A 18 11.43 12.31 -2.78
N GLN A 19 12.73 12.19 -3.00
CA GLN A 19 13.30 11.89 -4.31
C GLN A 19 12.96 10.47 -4.76
N GLU A 20 13.03 9.50 -3.85
CA GLU A 20 12.62 8.11 -4.07
C GLU A 20 11.14 8.02 -4.48
N ARG A 21 10.26 8.72 -3.76
CA ARG A 21 8.82 8.81 -4.12
C ARG A 21 8.62 9.37 -5.53
N GLN A 22 9.33 10.46 -5.87
CA GLN A 22 9.24 11.08 -7.20
C GLN A 22 9.74 10.14 -8.30
N GLN A 23 10.82 9.39 -8.05
CA GLN A 23 11.36 8.42 -9.00
C GLN A 23 10.36 7.30 -9.29
N LEU A 24 9.72 6.74 -8.25
CA LEU A 24 8.70 5.71 -8.42
C LEU A 24 7.50 6.22 -9.23
N VAL A 25 7.02 7.44 -8.93
CA VAL A 25 5.93 8.06 -9.70
C VAL A 25 6.30 8.22 -11.18
N ARG A 26 7.52 8.69 -11.49
CA ARG A 26 8.00 8.81 -12.89
C ARG A 26 8.06 7.45 -13.58
N ALA A 27 8.50 6.41 -12.86
CA ALA A 27 8.61 5.06 -13.41
C ALA A 27 7.22 4.47 -13.73
N LEU A 28 6.21 4.73 -12.90
CA LEU A 28 4.91 4.04 -12.99
C LEU A 28 3.81 4.81 -13.72
N ALA A 29 3.89 6.15 -13.78
CA ALA A 29 2.91 6.95 -14.51
C ALA A 29 2.69 6.49 -15.97
N PRO A 30 3.74 6.17 -16.76
CA PRO A 30 3.58 5.68 -18.14
C PRO A 30 2.83 4.34 -18.25
N HIS A 31 2.78 3.55 -17.17
CA HIS A 31 2.13 2.24 -17.11
C HIS A 31 0.67 2.30 -16.64
N GLY A 32 0.11 3.50 -16.48
CA GLY A 32 -1.31 3.69 -16.15
C GLY A 32 -1.60 3.76 -14.65
N TYR A 33 -0.59 3.97 -13.81
CA TYR A 33 -0.79 4.32 -12.40
C TYR A 33 -1.36 5.74 -12.29
N GLY A 34 -2.55 5.84 -11.68
CA GLY A 34 -3.35 7.07 -11.66
C GLY A 34 -3.56 7.69 -10.27
N PHE A 35 -3.07 7.05 -9.21
CA PHE A 35 -3.10 7.64 -7.86
C PHE A 35 -1.90 7.20 -7.02
N TYR A 36 -1.54 8.06 -6.07
CA TYR A 36 -0.59 7.80 -4.99
C TYR A 36 -1.25 8.16 -3.67
N LEU A 37 -1.37 7.19 -2.77
CA LEU A 37 -1.87 7.36 -1.41
C LEU A 37 -0.69 7.31 -0.43
N TYR A 38 -0.38 8.45 0.17
CA TYR A 38 0.63 8.57 1.22
C TYR A 38 0.03 8.14 2.56
N ALA A 39 0.43 6.98 3.08
CA ALA A 39 -0.07 6.42 4.34
C ALA A 39 1.01 5.65 5.14
N PRO A 40 2.29 6.07 5.16
CA PRO A 40 3.34 5.27 5.78
C PRO A 40 3.04 5.13 7.28
N LYS A 41 3.07 3.90 7.80
CA LYS A 41 2.69 3.64 9.20
C LYS A 41 3.62 4.38 10.18
N ALA A 42 4.87 4.63 9.77
CA ALA A 42 5.85 5.38 10.54
C ALA A 42 5.57 6.90 10.67
N ASP A 43 4.70 7.50 9.84
CA ASP A 43 4.28 8.89 10.07
C ASP A 43 3.28 8.95 11.24
N ALA A 44 3.82 9.17 12.44
CA ALA A 44 3.03 9.25 13.65
C ALA A 44 1.91 10.31 13.58
N PHE A 45 2.07 11.38 12.81
CA PHE A 45 1.05 12.42 12.66
C PHE A 45 -0.12 11.97 11.77
N LEU A 46 -0.02 10.85 11.06
CA LEU A 46 -1.14 10.20 10.38
C LEU A 46 -1.74 9.04 11.17
N ARG A 47 -1.08 8.62 12.25
CA ARG A 47 -1.49 7.48 13.09
C ARG A 47 -1.56 7.83 14.57
N ARG A 48 -0.60 7.45 15.40
CA ARG A 48 -0.71 7.55 16.87
C ARG A 48 -0.83 8.97 17.42
N ARG A 49 -0.25 9.95 16.74
CA ARG A 49 -0.28 11.39 17.07
C ARG A 49 -1.15 12.16 16.07
N TRP A 50 -2.19 11.52 15.53
CA TRP A 50 -3.05 12.11 14.49
C TRP A 50 -3.71 13.45 14.88
N GLN A 51 -3.93 13.66 16.18
CA GLN A 51 -4.51 14.89 16.74
C GLN A 51 -3.53 16.07 16.69
N GLU A 52 -2.24 15.81 16.54
CA GLU A 52 -1.21 16.82 16.42
C GLU A 52 -1.05 17.27 14.95
N PRO A 53 -0.77 18.57 14.71
CA PRO A 53 -0.47 19.03 13.38
C PRO A 53 0.90 18.51 12.93
N HIS A 54 1.02 18.19 11.65
CA HIS A 54 2.32 17.95 11.04
C HIS A 54 3.21 19.20 11.16
N PRO A 55 4.54 19.04 11.31
CA PRO A 55 5.48 20.16 11.25
C PRO A 55 5.34 20.96 9.94
N PRO A 56 5.47 22.29 9.95
CA PRO A 56 5.28 23.12 8.74
C PRO A 56 6.16 22.72 7.55
N ALA A 57 7.41 22.28 7.80
CA ALA A 57 8.29 21.80 6.75
C ALA A 57 7.73 20.56 6.04
N MET A 58 7.25 19.58 6.82
CA MET A 58 6.64 18.35 6.30
C MET A 58 5.34 18.64 5.54
N VAL A 59 4.52 19.60 6.00
CA VAL A 59 3.34 20.08 5.27
C VAL A 59 3.72 20.64 3.90
N ALA A 60 4.79 21.42 3.83
CA ALA A 60 5.27 22.00 2.57
C ALA A 60 5.77 20.93 1.60
N GLU A 61 6.51 19.94 2.09
CA GLU A 61 7.00 18.80 1.29
C GLU A 61 5.84 17.93 0.77
N LEU A 62 4.83 17.64 1.60
CA LEU A 62 3.61 16.94 1.18
C LEU A 62 2.87 17.71 0.08
N ALA A 63 2.73 19.03 0.22
CA ALA A 63 2.07 19.86 -0.78
C ALA A 63 2.87 19.90 -2.10
N GLU A 64 4.21 19.93 -2.03
CA GLU A 64 5.09 19.86 -3.18
C GLU A 64 5.02 18.51 -3.88
N PHE A 65 5.07 17.41 -3.12
CA PHE A 65 4.93 16.08 -3.67
C PHE A 65 3.54 15.86 -4.29
N GLY A 66 2.50 16.41 -3.65
CA GLY A 66 1.17 16.51 -4.25
C GLY A 66 1.23 17.21 -5.61
N ARG A 67 1.82 18.42 -5.70
CA ARG A 67 2.08 19.17 -6.96
C ARG A 67 2.75 18.30 -8.02
N PHE A 68 3.82 17.61 -7.64
CA PHE A 68 4.55 16.69 -8.50
C PHE A 68 3.67 15.55 -9.05
N CYS A 69 2.84 14.92 -8.21
CA CYS A 69 1.96 13.82 -8.63
C CYS A 69 0.99 14.24 -9.74
N ARG A 70 0.25 15.35 -9.58
CA ARG A 70 -0.71 15.76 -10.66
C ARG A 70 0.01 16.24 -11.93
N GLN A 71 1.24 16.76 -11.84
CA GLN A 71 2.04 17.06 -13.03
C GLN A 71 2.35 15.79 -13.85
N HIS A 72 2.38 14.62 -13.21
CA HIS A 72 2.55 13.32 -13.84
C HIS A 72 1.22 12.58 -14.07
N GLY A 73 0.08 13.25 -13.89
CA GLY A 73 -1.25 12.66 -14.13
C GLY A 73 -1.81 11.80 -12.98
N LEU A 74 -1.17 11.80 -11.81
CA LEU A 74 -1.65 11.07 -10.63
C LEU A 74 -2.47 11.98 -9.72
N ARG A 75 -3.56 11.43 -9.18
CA ARG A 75 -4.20 12.00 -7.98
C ARG A 75 -3.29 11.77 -6.78
N PHE A 76 -3.13 12.80 -5.94
CA PHE A 76 -2.41 12.65 -4.69
C PHE A 76 -3.39 12.55 -3.52
N GLY A 77 -3.27 11.49 -2.73
CA GLY A 77 -4.09 11.29 -1.54
C GLY A 77 -3.26 11.06 -0.28
N ILE A 78 -3.92 11.21 0.86
CA ILE A 78 -3.36 10.89 2.17
C ILE A 78 -4.25 9.84 2.85
N GLY A 79 -3.63 8.82 3.43
CA GLY A 79 -4.26 7.91 4.37
C GLY A 79 -4.09 8.42 5.80
N LEU A 80 -5.22 8.65 6.49
CA LEU A 80 -5.27 9.01 7.90
C LEU A 80 -5.78 7.80 8.68
N SER A 81 -4.97 7.29 9.61
CA SER A 81 -5.37 6.32 10.61
C SER A 81 -5.67 7.05 11.92
N PRO A 82 -6.89 7.57 12.15
CA PRO A 82 -7.22 8.24 13.40
C PRO A 82 -7.27 7.21 14.54
N PHE A 83 -6.10 6.93 15.10
CA PHE A 83 -5.85 5.78 15.97
C PHE A 83 -6.87 5.74 17.13
N GLU A 84 -7.55 4.60 17.25
CA GLU A 84 -8.61 4.28 18.23
C GLU A 84 -9.82 5.23 18.26
N ILE A 85 -10.02 6.09 17.26
CA ILE A 85 -11.11 7.08 17.30
C ILE A 85 -12.51 6.45 17.40
N PHE A 86 -12.72 5.26 16.81
CA PHE A 86 -13.99 4.55 16.86
C PHE A 86 -14.28 3.90 18.23
N ASN A 87 -13.28 3.82 19.12
CA ASN A 87 -13.49 3.43 20.51
C ASN A 87 -14.02 4.62 21.34
N ARG A 88 -13.77 5.86 20.88
CA ARG A 88 -14.22 7.09 21.57
C ARG A 88 -14.35 8.29 20.62
N PHE A 89 -15.51 8.42 19.97
CA PHE A 89 -15.80 9.52 19.04
C PHE A 89 -16.60 10.68 19.68
N ASP A 90 -16.04 11.25 20.74
CA ASP A 90 -16.62 12.37 21.49
C ASP A 90 -16.29 13.77 20.89
N ASP A 91 -16.70 14.84 21.56
CA ASP A 91 -16.49 16.22 21.08
C ASP A 91 -15.01 16.61 20.96
N ALA A 92 -14.16 16.06 21.83
CA ALA A 92 -12.72 16.29 21.77
C ALA A 92 -12.12 15.62 20.51
N ALA A 93 -12.49 14.36 20.25
CA ALA A 93 -12.10 13.66 19.04
C ALA A 93 -12.60 14.37 17.76
N ARG A 94 -13.85 14.85 17.75
CA ARG A 94 -14.42 15.62 16.63
C ARG A 94 -13.66 16.93 16.39
N THR A 95 -13.29 17.64 17.46
CA THR A 95 -12.53 18.90 17.36
C THR A 95 -11.14 18.66 16.77
N ALA A 96 -10.42 17.66 17.27
CA ALA A 96 -9.11 17.29 16.76
C ALA A 96 -9.18 16.84 15.29
N LEU A 97 -10.20 16.05 14.93
CA LEU A 97 -10.40 15.58 13.57
C LEU A 97 -10.73 16.74 12.62
N ALA A 98 -11.56 17.70 13.02
CA ALA A 98 -11.83 18.89 12.22
C ALA A 98 -10.54 19.67 11.90
N ALA A 99 -9.72 19.93 12.92
CA ALA A 99 -8.44 20.62 12.73
C ALA A 99 -7.49 19.85 11.80
N LYS A 100 -7.48 18.51 11.91
CA LYS A 100 -6.70 17.65 11.02
C LYS A 100 -7.19 17.71 9.57
N LEU A 101 -8.50 17.61 9.35
CA LEU A 101 -9.10 17.72 8.01
C LEU A 101 -8.77 19.07 7.36
N GLU A 102 -8.87 20.17 8.10
CA GLU A 102 -8.49 21.49 7.59
C GLU A 102 -7.01 21.56 7.19
N LEU A 103 -6.12 20.92 7.94
CA LEU A 103 -4.70 20.83 7.58
C LEU A 103 -4.51 20.05 6.27
N LEU A 104 -5.15 18.89 6.13
CA LEU A 104 -5.06 18.07 4.93
C LEU A 104 -5.65 18.78 3.71
N ASP A 105 -6.75 19.50 3.88
CA ASP A 105 -7.34 20.34 2.83
C ASP A 105 -6.41 21.48 2.41
N ARG A 106 -5.62 22.06 3.34
CA ARG A 106 -4.59 23.08 3.02
C ARG A 106 -3.41 22.51 2.23
N ILE A 107 -3.06 21.23 2.42
CA ILE A 107 -2.07 20.54 1.58
C ILE A 107 -2.57 20.45 0.13
N GLY A 108 -3.89 20.38 -0.07
CA GLY A 108 -4.52 20.32 -1.38
C GLY A 108 -4.57 18.90 -1.94
N ILE A 109 -4.93 17.93 -1.09
CA ILE A 109 -5.11 16.52 -1.48
C ILE A 109 -6.34 16.33 -2.39
N ASP A 110 -6.24 15.37 -3.31
CA ASP A 110 -7.33 14.94 -4.17
C ASP A 110 -8.19 13.83 -3.53
N GLU A 111 -7.54 12.97 -2.74
CA GLU A 111 -8.13 11.78 -2.11
C GLU A 111 -7.78 11.70 -0.62
N LEU A 112 -8.78 11.37 0.20
CA LEU A 112 -8.59 11.10 1.62
C LEU A 112 -9.05 9.67 1.91
N ALA A 113 -8.14 8.85 2.40
CA ALA A 113 -8.46 7.53 2.92
C ALA A 113 -8.49 7.56 4.44
N ILE A 114 -9.53 7.00 5.04
CA ILE A 114 -9.61 6.81 6.49
C ILE A 114 -9.38 5.34 6.79
N LEU A 115 -8.40 5.07 7.64
CA LEU A 115 -7.87 3.72 7.83
C LEU A 115 -8.15 3.26 9.26
N PHE A 116 -9.00 2.24 9.39
CA PHE A 116 -9.37 1.62 10.66
C PHE A 116 -8.65 0.27 10.89
N ASP A 117 -7.59 0.00 10.13
CA ASP A 117 -6.73 -1.18 10.19
C ASP A 117 -5.84 -1.20 11.45
N ASP A 118 -5.40 -2.40 11.83
CA ASP A 118 -4.33 -2.62 12.81
C ASP A 118 -4.61 -2.04 14.21
N MET A 119 -5.86 -2.15 14.66
CA MET A 119 -6.34 -1.65 15.94
C MET A 119 -7.34 -2.63 16.56
N ARG A 120 -7.36 -2.73 17.89
CA ARG A 120 -8.40 -3.48 18.59
C ARG A 120 -9.75 -2.79 18.43
N ALA A 121 -10.76 -3.59 18.12
CA ALA A 121 -12.12 -3.15 17.90
C ALA A 121 -13.05 -3.68 19.01
N ASP A 122 -13.03 -3.02 20.15
CA ASP A 122 -13.89 -3.38 21.29
C ASP A 122 -15.29 -2.67 21.22
N THR A 123 -15.62 -2.04 20.08
CA THR A 123 -16.87 -1.27 19.87
C THR A 123 -18.02 -2.18 19.41
N PRO A 124 -19.13 -2.30 20.18
CA PRO A 124 -20.25 -3.21 19.84
C PRO A 124 -20.96 -2.93 18.51
N ALA A 125 -20.98 -1.68 18.05
CA ALA A 125 -21.58 -1.24 16.79
C ALA A 125 -20.49 -0.70 15.83
N LEU A 126 -19.42 -1.48 15.66
CA LEU A 126 -18.20 -1.03 14.97
C LEU A 126 -18.48 -0.49 13.55
N ALA A 127 -19.28 -1.21 12.76
CA ALA A 127 -19.58 -0.81 11.38
C ALA A 127 -20.36 0.53 11.36
N GLU A 128 -21.40 0.66 12.17
CA GLU A 128 -22.17 1.89 12.32
C GLU A 128 -21.29 3.07 12.73
N THR A 129 -20.46 2.89 13.77
CA THR A 129 -19.54 3.93 14.25
C THR A 129 -18.56 4.37 13.16
N GLN A 130 -18.00 3.43 12.39
CA GLN A 130 -17.10 3.75 11.29
C GLN A 130 -17.83 4.50 10.16
N VAL A 131 -19.07 4.13 9.85
CA VAL A 131 -19.90 4.87 8.89
C VAL A 131 -20.18 6.28 9.39
N ASP A 132 -20.55 6.45 10.66
CA ASP A 132 -20.83 7.76 11.25
C ASP A 132 -19.61 8.68 11.19
N ILE A 133 -18.42 8.15 11.49
CA ILE A 133 -17.16 8.89 11.35
C ILE A 133 -16.92 9.27 9.89
N MET A 134 -17.09 8.33 8.95
CA MET A 134 -16.90 8.59 7.52
C MET A 134 -17.84 9.66 6.97
N HIS A 135 -19.13 9.63 7.36
CA HIS A 135 -20.11 10.63 6.97
C HIS A 135 -19.79 11.98 7.60
N TRP A 136 -19.41 12.01 8.87
CA TRP A 136 -18.98 13.23 9.55
C TRP A 136 -17.77 13.89 8.85
N ILE A 137 -16.80 13.08 8.41
CA ILE A 137 -15.62 13.54 7.65
C ILE A 137 -16.03 14.07 6.28
N ARG A 138 -16.90 13.35 5.56
CA ARG A 138 -17.36 13.71 4.21
C ARG A 138 -18.02 15.10 4.16
N GLU A 139 -18.71 15.50 5.22
CA GLU A 139 -19.32 16.83 5.33
C GLU A 139 -18.30 17.97 5.52
N ARG A 140 -17.03 17.64 5.84
CA ARG A 140 -16.04 18.61 6.34
C ARG A 140 -14.75 18.69 5.53
N THR A 141 -14.37 17.63 4.83
CA THR A 141 -13.20 17.66 3.92
C THR A 141 -13.55 18.21 2.54
N ARG A 142 -12.55 18.79 1.88
CA ARG A 142 -12.60 19.20 0.47
C ARG A 142 -12.07 18.13 -0.50
N ALA A 143 -11.56 17.01 0.02
CA ALA A 143 -11.11 15.90 -0.81
C ALA A 143 -12.26 15.36 -1.67
N ARG A 144 -11.99 15.16 -2.97
CA ARG A 144 -13.02 14.76 -3.95
C ARG A 144 -13.28 13.27 -3.94
N HIS A 145 -12.29 12.49 -3.51
CA HIS A 145 -12.35 11.05 -3.41
C HIS A 145 -12.19 10.63 -1.96
N LEU A 146 -13.09 9.76 -1.49
CA LEU A 146 -13.05 9.22 -0.15
C LEU A 146 -13.00 7.70 -0.22
N SER A 147 -12.10 7.14 0.59
CA SER A 147 -11.89 5.71 0.73
C SER A 147 -11.86 5.35 2.21
N VAL A 148 -12.31 4.15 2.56
CA VAL A 148 -12.18 3.60 3.92
C VAL A 148 -11.47 2.26 3.87
N CYS A 149 -10.47 2.07 4.73
CA CYS A 149 -9.98 0.74 5.07
C CYS A 149 -10.75 0.29 6.32
N PRO A 150 -11.67 -0.68 6.22
CA PRO A 150 -12.41 -1.18 7.38
C PRO A 150 -11.45 -1.92 8.33
N SER A 151 -11.83 -2.07 9.61
CA SER A 151 -11.00 -2.84 10.57
C SER A 151 -10.82 -4.29 10.15
N TYR A 152 -11.86 -4.87 9.54
CA TYR A 152 -11.81 -6.20 8.95
C TYR A 152 -11.76 -6.07 7.43
N TYR A 153 -10.54 -5.88 6.92
CA TYR A 153 -10.23 -5.62 5.51
C TYR A 153 -9.86 -6.88 4.70
N SER A 154 -10.01 -8.05 5.31
CA SER A 154 -9.73 -9.37 4.73
C SER A 154 -10.62 -10.45 5.35
N ASP A 155 -10.72 -11.60 4.70
CA ASP A 155 -11.25 -12.83 5.32
C ASP A 155 -10.22 -13.57 6.18
N ASP A 156 -9.01 -13.02 6.31
CA ASP A 156 -7.95 -13.61 7.11
C ASP A 156 -8.37 -13.73 8.60
N PRO A 157 -8.40 -14.96 9.16
CA PRO A 157 -8.74 -15.16 10.57
C PRO A 157 -7.69 -14.57 11.52
N VAL A 158 -6.52 -14.14 11.03
CA VAL A 158 -5.55 -13.40 11.85
C VAL A 158 -6.15 -12.09 12.38
N LEU A 159 -7.03 -11.43 11.60
CA LEU A 159 -7.65 -10.16 12.01
C LEU A 159 -8.50 -10.37 13.26
N ASP A 160 -9.28 -11.44 13.30
CA ASP A 160 -10.12 -11.79 14.45
C ASP A 160 -9.30 -12.11 15.71
N ARG A 161 -8.12 -12.72 15.52
CA ARG A 161 -7.20 -13.05 16.63
C ARG A 161 -6.52 -11.81 17.21
N VAL A 162 -6.17 -10.83 16.37
CA VAL A 162 -5.37 -9.67 16.78
C VAL A 162 -6.27 -8.49 17.17
N PHE A 163 -7.38 -8.27 16.47
CA PHE A 163 -8.26 -7.11 16.65
C PHE A 163 -9.50 -7.40 17.49
N GLY A 164 -9.78 -8.67 17.77
CA GLY A 164 -11.01 -9.12 18.42
C GLY A 164 -11.97 -9.75 17.42
N GLU A 165 -12.93 -10.54 17.94
CA GLU A 165 -13.91 -11.25 17.12
C GLU A 165 -14.72 -10.28 16.26
N ARG A 166 -14.76 -10.54 14.94
CA ARG A 166 -15.48 -9.70 13.99
C ARG A 166 -16.98 -9.70 14.26
N PRO A 167 -17.64 -8.53 14.28
CA PRO A 167 -19.09 -8.48 14.40
C PRO A 167 -19.79 -9.27 13.29
N THR A 168 -20.87 -9.94 13.65
CA THR A 168 -21.72 -10.64 12.66
C THR A 168 -22.23 -9.64 11.62
N ALA A 169 -22.17 -10.01 10.33
CA ALA A 169 -22.61 -9.19 9.21
C ALA A 169 -21.92 -7.80 9.13
N TYR A 170 -20.67 -7.69 9.60
CA TYR A 170 -19.90 -6.45 9.62
C TYR A 170 -19.78 -5.81 8.22
N LEU A 171 -19.40 -6.59 7.20
CA LEU A 171 -19.22 -6.07 5.83
C LEU A 171 -20.55 -5.69 5.18
N GLU A 172 -21.60 -6.48 5.39
CA GLU A 172 -22.95 -6.19 4.89
C GLU A 172 -23.52 -4.92 5.51
N THR A 173 -23.30 -4.73 6.82
CA THR A 173 -23.73 -3.53 7.54
C THR A 173 -22.96 -2.30 7.05
N LEU A 174 -21.63 -2.40 6.96
CA LEU A 174 -20.79 -1.33 6.40
C LEU A 174 -21.24 -0.98 4.97
N GLY A 175 -21.39 -1.97 4.10
CA GLY A 175 -21.77 -1.79 2.70
C GLY A 175 -23.14 -1.15 2.50
N ARG A 176 -24.10 -1.50 3.36
CA ARG A 176 -25.47 -0.97 3.37
C ARG A 176 -25.55 0.47 3.86
N LEU A 177 -24.82 0.82 4.91
CA LEU A 177 -24.91 2.11 5.58
C LEU A 177 -23.98 3.18 4.98
N LEU A 178 -22.80 2.78 4.51
CA LEU A 178 -21.80 3.71 3.97
C LEU A 178 -22.31 4.36 2.67
N ASP A 179 -22.02 5.65 2.49
CA ASP A 179 -22.45 6.39 1.28
C ASP A 179 -21.82 5.72 0.04
N ARG A 180 -22.60 5.52 -1.04
CA ARG A 180 -22.16 4.81 -2.25
C ARG A 180 -20.98 5.46 -2.96
N SER A 181 -20.70 6.74 -2.73
CA SER A 181 -19.53 7.43 -3.30
C SER A 181 -18.21 7.05 -2.62
N ILE A 182 -18.25 6.52 -1.40
CA ILE A 182 -17.07 6.17 -0.61
C ILE A 182 -16.57 4.78 -1.04
N GLN A 183 -15.30 4.69 -1.41
CA GLN A 183 -14.67 3.43 -1.78
C GLN A 183 -14.28 2.61 -0.53
N VAL A 184 -14.22 1.29 -0.66
CA VAL A 184 -13.86 0.38 0.45
C VAL A 184 -12.64 -0.42 0.02
N PHE A 185 -11.57 -0.35 0.81
CA PHE A 185 -10.37 -1.16 0.59
C PHE A 185 -10.59 -2.61 1.01
N TRP A 186 -9.91 -3.52 0.31
CA TRP A 186 -9.94 -4.96 0.59
C TRP A 186 -8.62 -5.61 0.18
N THR A 187 -8.07 -6.49 1.00
CA THR A 187 -6.77 -7.14 0.72
C THR A 187 -6.89 -8.56 0.17
N GLY A 188 -8.10 -9.12 0.14
CA GLY A 188 -8.37 -10.48 -0.35
C GLY A 188 -8.69 -11.47 0.76
N GLU A 189 -8.44 -12.76 0.50
CA GLU A 189 -8.72 -13.86 1.46
C GLU A 189 -7.71 -13.88 2.62
N GLU A 190 -6.52 -13.31 2.40
CA GLU A 190 -5.48 -13.15 3.41
C GLU A 190 -5.02 -11.68 3.45
N VAL A 191 -4.36 -11.26 4.54
CA VAL A 191 -3.73 -9.92 4.60
C VAL A 191 -2.75 -9.76 3.45
N CYS A 192 -1.89 -10.75 3.25
CA CYS A 192 -0.99 -10.86 2.10
C CYS A 192 -1.46 -12.03 1.21
N SER A 193 -2.54 -11.79 0.45
CA SER A 193 -3.21 -12.83 -0.35
C SER A 193 -2.27 -13.51 -1.36
N ARG A 194 -2.22 -14.84 -1.34
CA ARG A 194 -1.53 -15.61 -2.39
C ARG A 194 -2.18 -15.42 -3.77
N GLU A 195 -3.51 -15.39 -3.82
CA GLU A 195 -4.32 -15.19 -5.02
C GLU A 195 -5.59 -14.41 -4.65
N ILE A 196 -6.12 -13.65 -5.61
CA ILE A 196 -7.42 -12.98 -5.49
C ILE A 196 -8.23 -13.33 -6.74
N SER A 197 -9.20 -14.24 -6.61
CA SER A 197 -9.99 -14.71 -7.74
C SER A 197 -11.21 -13.82 -8.04
N PRO A 198 -11.74 -13.85 -9.28
CA PRO A 198 -12.99 -13.15 -9.61
C PRO A 198 -14.18 -13.62 -8.77
N GLY A 199 -14.24 -14.90 -8.41
CA GLY A 199 -15.30 -15.47 -7.57
C GLY A 199 -15.31 -14.87 -6.16
N HIS A 200 -14.12 -14.74 -5.56
CA HIS A 200 -13.94 -14.05 -4.28
C HIS A 200 -14.42 -12.60 -4.35
N LEU A 201 -13.94 -11.84 -5.35
CA LEU A 201 -14.29 -10.44 -5.52
C LEU A 201 -15.78 -10.23 -5.80
N LYS A 202 -16.43 -11.16 -6.51
CA LYS A 202 -17.88 -11.12 -6.71
C LYS A 202 -18.62 -11.25 -5.37
N ARG A 203 -18.27 -12.24 -4.54
CA ARG A 203 -18.91 -12.41 -3.22
C ARG A 203 -18.73 -11.16 -2.35
N VAL A 204 -17.50 -10.64 -2.26
CA VAL A 204 -17.21 -9.42 -1.47
C VAL A 204 -17.99 -8.22 -2.03
N SER A 205 -18.10 -8.10 -3.35
CA SER A 205 -18.91 -7.06 -3.98
C SER A 205 -20.40 -7.18 -3.65
N ASP A 206 -20.93 -8.40 -3.61
CA ASP A 206 -22.33 -8.66 -3.23
C ASP A 206 -22.57 -8.27 -1.75
N GLN A 207 -21.64 -8.59 -0.84
CA GLN A 207 -21.72 -8.23 0.59
C GLN A 207 -21.64 -6.71 0.79
N LEU A 208 -20.69 -6.03 0.15
CA LEU A 208 -20.54 -4.57 0.25
C LEU A 208 -21.60 -3.79 -0.54
N GLY A 209 -22.28 -4.45 -1.49
CA GLY A 209 -23.13 -3.82 -2.50
C GLY A 209 -22.37 -2.85 -3.42
N ARG A 210 -21.05 -2.97 -3.53
CA ARG A 210 -20.17 -2.15 -4.40
C ARG A 210 -18.88 -2.90 -4.70
N LYS A 211 -18.20 -2.54 -5.78
CA LYS A 211 -16.87 -3.10 -6.08
C LYS A 211 -15.83 -2.56 -5.08
N PRO A 212 -15.02 -3.41 -4.44
CA PRO A 212 -13.93 -2.94 -3.59
C PRO A 212 -12.79 -2.32 -4.42
N VAL A 213 -11.96 -1.50 -3.76
CA VAL A 213 -10.62 -1.15 -4.25
C VAL A 213 -9.63 -2.13 -3.62
N LEU A 214 -8.81 -2.79 -4.42
CA LEU A 214 -7.78 -3.65 -3.85
C LEU A 214 -6.69 -2.81 -3.20
N TRP A 215 -6.39 -3.13 -1.94
CA TRP A 215 -5.12 -2.83 -1.29
C TRP A 215 -4.30 -4.12 -1.32
N ASP A 216 -3.52 -4.31 -2.36
CA ASP A 216 -2.79 -5.56 -2.57
C ASP A 216 -1.44 -5.50 -1.87
N ASN A 217 -1.25 -6.34 -0.84
CA ASN A 217 0.00 -6.45 -0.10
C ASN A 217 1.04 -7.28 -0.86
N TYR A 218 1.30 -6.87 -2.10
CA TYR A 218 2.43 -7.29 -2.92
C TYR A 218 2.86 -6.07 -3.76
N PRO A 219 4.15 -5.69 -3.79
CA PRO A 219 5.32 -6.42 -3.31
C PRO A 219 5.77 -6.12 -1.87
N VAL A 220 4.95 -5.50 -1.01
CA VAL A 220 5.36 -5.14 0.36
C VAL A 220 6.17 -6.24 1.08
N ASN A 221 7.24 -5.85 1.76
CA ASN A 221 8.14 -6.72 2.51
C ASN A 221 8.49 -6.16 3.89
N ASP A 222 7.49 -5.70 4.63
CA ASP A 222 7.61 -4.83 5.80
C ASP A 222 7.40 -5.51 7.17
N GLY A 223 7.49 -6.85 7.23
CA GLY A 223 7.53 -7.60 8.50
C GLY A 223 8.91 -8.24 8.73
N ASP A 224 9.24 -8.59 9.99
CA ASP A 224 10.56 -9.15 10.35
C ASP A 224 11.01 -10.32 9.46
N ARG A 225 10.08 -11.19 9.09
CA ARG A 225 10.36 -12.28 8.15
C ARG A 225 10.47 -11.79 6.72
N MET A 226 9.54 -10.95 6.27
CA MET A 226 9.45 -10.52 4.87
C MET A 226 10.59 -9.59 4.47
N SER A 227 11.04 -8.70 5.37
CA SER A 227 12.13 -7.75 5.10
C SER A 227 13.47 -8.43 4.84
N ARG A 228 13.59 -9.72 5.19
CA ARG A 228 14.75 -10.57 4.87
C ARG A 228 14.71 -11.10 3.44
N HIS A 229 13.74 -10.70 2.63
CA HIS A 229 13.56 -11.09 1.23
C HIS A 229 13.33 -9.84 0.36
N LEU A 230 13.80 -9.86 -0.88
CA LEU A 230 13.41 -8.88 -1.90
C LEU A 230 12.27 -9.46 -2.74
N HIS A 231 11.11 -8.82 -2.70
CA HIS A 231 9.94 -9.24 -3.48
C HIS A 231 10.00 -8.65 -4.90
N LEU A 232 10.51 -9.44 -5.84
CA LEU A 232 10.88 -9.01 -7.20
C LEU A 232 10.06 -9.68 -8.31
N ARG A 233 9.42 -10.83 -8.04
CA ARG A 233 8.70 -11.61 -9.05
C ARG A 233 7.58 -10.80 -9.68
N ALA A 234 7.34 -11.08 -10.95
CA ALA A 234 6.18 -10.54 -11.64
C ALA A 234 4.87 -10.95 -10.94
N PHE A 235 3.85 -10.10 -11.02
CA PHE A 235 2.54 -10.37 -10.42
C PHE A 235 1.94 -11.67 -10.96
N THR A 236 1.36 -12.46 -10.05
CA THR A 236 0.59 -13.68 -10.34
C THR A 236 -0.61 -13.76 -9.38
N GLY A 237 -1.59 -14.62 -9.68
CA GLY A 237 -2.79 -14.78 -8.84
C GLY A 237 -3.75 -13.58 -8.87
N ARG A 238 -3.55 -12.62 -9.79
CA ARG A 238 -4.45 -11.48 -10.01
C ARG A 238 -4.86 -11.48 -11.48
N PRO A 239 -5.75 -12.40 -11.91
CA PRO A 239 -6.12 -12.51 -13.31
C PRO A 239 -6.79 -11.22 -13.79
N ALA A 240 -6.58 -10.84 -15.06
CA ALA A 240 -7.14 -9.61 -15.62
C ALA A 240 -8.68 -9.53 -15.53
N ALA A 241 -9.36 -10.69 -15.43
CA ALA A 241 -10.79 -10.78 -15.17
C ALA A 241 -11.24 -10.08 -13.87
N ASN A 242 -10.33 -9.86 -12.91
CA ASN A 242 -10.60 -9.09 -11.69
C ASN A 242 -11.06 -7.66 -11.99
N SER A 243 -10.66 -7.09 -13.14
CA SER A 243 -11.09 -5.75 -13.58
C SER A 243 -12.61 -5.57 -13.64
N ALA A 244 -13.37 -6.65 -13.83
CA ALA A 244 -14.83 -6.60 -13.81
C ALA A 244 -15.42 -6.40 -12.41
N TYR A 245 -14.67 -6.73 -11.35
CA TYR A 245 -15.16 -6.83 -9.96
C TYR A 245 -14.50 -5.85 -8.98
N ILE A 246 -13.58 -5.01 -9.44
CA ILE A 246 -12.90 -4.01 -8.61
C ILE A 246 -13.15 -2.59 -9.12
N ALA A 247 -13.09 -1.62 -8.22
CA ALA A 247 -13.13 -0.19 -8.54
C ALA A 247 -11.72 0.38 -8.82
N GLY A 248 -10.68 -0.29 -8.31
CA GLY A 248 -9.28 0.06 -8.53
C GLY A 248 -8.36 -1.01 -7.93
N HIS A 249 -7.07 -0.92 -8.26
CA HIS A 249 -6.04 -1.80 -7.74
C HIS A 249 -4.83 -0.98 -7.27
N GLY A 250 -4.76 -0.71 -5.97
CA GLY A 250 -3.59 -0.12 -5.32
C GLY A 250 -2.66 -1.21 -4.78
N ILE A 251 -1.37 -1.04 -4.97
CA ILE A 251 -0.36 -1.94 -4.39
C ILE A 251 0.26 -1.30 -3.16
N ASN A 252 0.50 -2.10 -2.11
CA ASN A 252 1.41 -1.74 -1.03
C ASN A 252 2.84 -2.09 -1.50
N PRO A 253 3.71 -1.08 -1.72
CA PRO A 253 5.02 -1.29 -2.29
C PRO A 253 6.01 -1.91 -1.30
N ALA A 254 7.15 -2.39 -1.79
CA ALA A 254 8.25 -2.89 -0.96
C ALA A 254 9.00 -1.73 -0.31
N LEU A 255 9.81 -2.02 0.71
CA LEU A 255 10.69 -1.01 1.33
C LEU A 255 11.71 -0.41 0.34
N GLN A 256 11.99 -1.11 -0.76
CA GLN A 256 12.90 -0.70 -1.82
C GLN A 256 12.11 -0.02 -2.96
N PRO A 257 12.13 1.34 -3.06
CA PRO A 257 11.28 2.08 -4.00
C PRO A 257 11.61 1.80 -5.47
N VAL A 258 12.88 1.66 -5.85
CA VAL A 258 13.25 1.40 -7.25
C VAL A 258 12.94 -0.04 -7.63
N LEU A 259 13.30 -1.02 -6.78
CA LEU A 259 12.97 -2.42 -7.01
C LEU A 259 11.45 -2.68 -7.04
N THR A 260 10.65 -1.92 -6.29
CA THR A 260 9.17 -1.97 -6.34
C THR A 260 8.62 -1.76 -7.76
N ALA A 261 9.29 -0.94 -8.59
CA ALA A 261 8.80 -0.65 -9.94
C ALA A 261 8.70 -1.91 -10.81
N ILE A 262 9.56 -2.91 -10.59
CA ILE A 262 9.58 -4.15 -11.39
C ILE A 262 8.24 -4.91 -11.28
N PRO A 263 7.81 -5.41 -10.09
CA PRO A 263 6.52 -6.06 -9.97
C PRO A 263 5.37 -5.12 -10.33
N ALA A 264 5.43 -3.84 -9.98
CA ALA A 264 4.39 -2.87 -10.31
C ALA A 264 4.12 -2.75 -11.83
N ILE A 265 5.17 -2.66 -12.65
CA ILE A 265 5.03 -2.68 -14.12
C ILE A 265 4.37 -3.98 -14.58
N THR A 266 4.78 -5.13 -14.03
CA THR A 266 4.18 -6.41 -14.43
C THR A 266 2.69 -6.53 -14.08
N LEU A 267 2.20 -5.82 -13.05
CA LEU A 267 0.77 -5.74 -12.77
C LEU A 267 0.02 -5.00 -13.89
N ALA A 268 0.57 -3.89 -14.37
CA ALA A 268 -0.01 -3.17 -15.50
C ALA A 268 -0.03 -4.05 -16.76
N GLU A 269 1.04 -4.81 -16.99
CA GLU A 269 1.11 -5.77 -18.09
C GLU A 269 0.12 -6.90 -17.96
N SER A 270 -0.13 -7.42 -16.75
CA SER A 270 -1.07 -8.52 -16.55
C SER A 270 -2.50 -8.12 -16.93
N TYR A 271 -2.92 -6.90 -16.58
CA TYR A 271 -4.21 -6.36 -17.02
C TYR A 271 -4.25 -6.09 -18.53
N ARG A 272 -3.15 -5.60 -19.11
CA ARG A 272 -3.09 -5.29 -20.55
C ARG A 272 -3.09 -6.53 -21.43
N LEU A 273 -2.35 -7.58 -21.02
CA LEU A 273 -2.14 -8.79 -21.80
C LEU A 273 -3.20 -9.87 -21.52
N GLY A 274 -3.88 -9.82 -20.37
CA GLY A 274 -4.95 -10.76 -20.05
C GLY A 274 -4.46 -12.21 -20.05
N THR A 275 -5.10 -13.07 -20.84
CA THR A 275 -4.75 -14.50 -20.96
C THR A 275 -3.38 -14.74 -21.60
N GLU A 276 -2.84 -13.75 -22.33
CA GLU A 276 -1.52 -13.85 -22.97
C GLU A 276 -0.36 -13.50 -22.02
N TYR A 277 -0.66 -13.08 -20.79
CA TYR A 277 0.34 -12.68 -19.82
C TYR A 277 1.23 -13.85 -19.39
N GLN A 278 2.55 -13.67 -19.53
CA GLN A 278 3.56 -14.65 -19.13
C GLN A 278 4.49 -14.01 -18.09
N TYR A 279 4.27 -14.33 -16.81
CA TYR A 279 4.96 -13.66 -15.69
C TYR A 279 6.50 -13.69 -15.79
N GLY A 280 7.09 -14.77 -16.32
CA GLY A 280 8.54 -14.84 -16.52
C GLY A 280 9.07 -13.89 -17.60
N GLN A 281 8.30 -13.66 -18.67
CA GLN A 281 8.64 -12.67 -19.70
C GLN A 281 8.40 -11.24 -19.20
N ALA A 282 7.28 -11.02 -18.51
CA ALA A 282 6.94 -9.73 -17.90
C ALA A 282 8.02 -9.28 -16.92
N PHE A 283 8.50 -10.18 -16.04
CA PHE A 283 9.63 -9.89 -15.15
C PHE A 283 10.86 -9.41 -15.92
N ARG A 284 11.27 -10.15 -16.96
CA ARG A 284 12.47 -9.79 -17.74
C ARG A 284 12.31 -8.47 -18.47
N HIS A 285 11.12 -8.17 -18.96
CA HIS A 285 10.82 -6.90 -19.61
C HIS A 285 10.89 -5.75 -18.61
N ALA A 286 10.12 -5.82 -17.53
CA ALA A 286 10.09 -4.79 -16.48
C ALA A 286 11.46 -4.57 -15.83
N ALA A 287 12.21 -5.65 -15.53
CA ALA A 287 13.55 -5.54 -14.97
C ALA A 287 14.50 -4.78 -15.92
N LYS A 288 14.47 -5.06 -17.23
CA LYS A 288 15.29 -4.34 -18.22
C LYS A 288 14.91 -2.88 -18.37
N GLU A 289 13.62 -2.58 -18.28
CA GLU A 289 13.13 -1.20 -18.31
C GLU A 289 13.61 -0.41 -17.10
N VAL A 290 13.53 -1.00 -15.90
CA VAL A 290 13.88 -0.34 -14.64
C VAL A 290 15.39 -0.26 -14.41
N LEU A 291 16.15 -1.29 -14.80
CA LEU A 291 17.55 -1.47 -14.39
C LEU A 291 18.57 -1.33 -15.53
N GLY A 292 18.10 -1.30 -16.78
CA GLY A 292 18.96 -1.55 -17.94
C GLY A 292 19.35 -3.03 -18.07
N ARG A 293 20.02 -3.38 -19.17
CA ARG A 293 20.23 -4.78 -19.57
C ARG A 293 21.12 -5.57 -18.62
N GLU A 294 22.27 -5.03 -18.27
CA GLU A 294 23.30 -5.76 -17.51
C GLU A 294 22.85 -6.05 -16.08
N LEU A 295 22.39 -5.01 -15.36
CA LEU A 295 21.89 -5.17 -14.00
C LEU A 295 20.61 -6.04 -13.96
N ALA A 296 19.73 -5.96 -14.96
CA ALA A 296 18.56 -6.84 -15.02
C ALA A 296 18.94 -8.32 -15.23
N ASP A 297 19.90 -8.60 -16.11
CA ASP A 297 20.38 -9.96 -16.35
C ASP A 297 21.06 -10.52 -15.08
N GLN A 298 21.82 -9.68 -14.35
CA GLN A 298 22.41 -10.05 -13.04
C GLN A 298 21.34 -10.28 -11.96
N LEU A 299 20.38 -9.37 -11.82
CA LEU A 299 19.27 -9.53 -10.86
C LEU A 299 18.48 -10.81 -11.13
N HIS A 300 18.25 -11.14 -12.40
CA HIS A 300 17.56 -12.36 -12.78
C HIS A 300 18.33 -13.62 -12.35
N ALA A 301 19.66 -13.60 -12.47
CA ALA A 301 20.51 -14.71 -12.04
C ALA A 301 20.47 -14.93 -10.51
N ASP A 302 20.37 -13.85 -9.72
CA ASP A 302 20.29 -13.91 -8.26
C ASP A 302 18.85 -13.93 -7.71
N LEU A 303 17.83 -13.95 -8.55
CA LEU A 303 16.41 -13.86 -8.14
C LEU A 303 16.03 -14.89 -7.07
N LEU A 304 16.48 -16.14 -7.23
CA LEU A 304 16.21 -17.21 -6.25
C LEU A 304 16.88 -16.95 -4.89
N VAL A 305 18.04 -16.31 -4.91
CA VAL A 305 18.76 -15.95 -3.68
C VAL A 305 18.04 -14.83 -2.95
N PHE A 306 17.66 -13.78 -3.67
CA PHE A 306 17.05 -12.59 -3.08
C PHE A 306 15.60 -12.79 -2.63
N GLN A 307 14.79 -13.48 -3.44
CA GLN A 307 13.38 -13.64 -3.13
C GLN A 307 13.08 -14.92 -2.35
N ASP A 308 13.63 -16.07 -2.75
CA ASP A 308 13.23 -17.36 -2.18
C ASP A 308 14.09 -17.76 -0.98
N ALA A 309 15.42 -17.60 -1.07
CA ALA A 309 16.34 -17.95 0.01
C ALA A 309 16.34 -16.89 1.13
N GLY A 310 16.45 -15.61 0.76
CA GLY A 310 16.52 -14.47 1.67
C GLY A 310 17.80 -14.42 2.51
N LEU A 311 17.99 -13.33 3.26
CA LEU A 311 19.19 -13.06 4.06
C LEU A 311 19.55 -14.21 5.00
N GLY A 312 18.56 -14.89 5.56
CA GLY A 312 18.76 -15.98 6.53
C GLY A 312 19.41 -17.24 5.97
N ARG A 313 19.49 -17.39 4.63
CA ARG A 313 20.09 -18.55 3.97
C ARG A 313 21.29 -18.20 3.08
N ILE A 314 21.74 -16.95 3.10
CA ILE A 314 22.94 -16.51 2.38
C ILE A 314 24.15 -16.71 3.30
N SER A 315 25.11 -17.56 2.88
CA SER A 315 26.38 -17.71 3.61
C SER A 315 27.18 -16.42 3.56
N GLU A 316 28.10 -16.23 4.51
CA GLU A 316 28.94 -15.02 4.53
C GLU A 316 29.78 -14.88 3.25
N GLU A 317 30.33 -15.98 2.74
CA GLU A 317 31.09 -15.98 1.49
C GLU A 317 30.22 -15.55 0.30
N LYS A 318 28.98 -16.04 0.22
CA LYS A 318 28.03 -15.64 -0.84
C LYS A 318 27.60 -14.18 -0.66
N ARG A 319 27.38 -13.70 0.58
CA ARG A 319 27.07 -12.29 0.86
C ARG A 319 28.18 -11.38 0.37
N GLN A 320 29.44 -11.68 0.71
CA GLN A 320 30.60 -10.91 0.25
C GLN A 320 30.77 -10.94 -1.27
N SER A 321 30.47 -12.07 -1.91
CA SER A 321 30.43 -12.16 -3.36
C SER A 321 29.35 -11.27 -3.97
N LEU A 322 28.15 -11.24 -3.40
CA LEU A 322 27.04 -10.42 -3.87
C LEU A 322 27.37 -8.92 -3.68
N LEU A 323 27.90 -8.51 -2.53
CA LEU A 323 28.33 -7.12 -2.31
C LEU A 323 29.27 -6.64 -3.42
N ARG A 324 30.35 -7.39 -3.69
CA ARG A 324 31.26 -7.07 -4.82
C ARG A 324 30.59 -7.09 -6.19
N THR A 325 29.58 -7.94 -6.38
CA THR A 325 28.86 -8.05 -7.66
C THR A 325 27.98 -6.83 -7.90
N TYR A 326 27.33 -6.30 -6.87
CA TYR A 326 26.40 -5.17 -7.02
C TYR A 326 27.09 -3.79 -6.87
N ASP A 327 28.24 -3.72 -6.19
CA ASP A 327 29.02 -2.49 -6.00
C ASP A 327 29.54 -1.86 -7.30
N VAL A 328 29.67 -2.64 -8.38
CA VAL A 328 30.13 -2.14 -9.68
C VAL A 328 29.05 -1.36 -10.45
N TYR A 329 27.79 -1.43 -10.02
CA TYR A 329 26.69 -0.77 -10.71
C TYR A 329 26.37 0.58 -10.06
N GLU A 330 26.60 1.66 -10.80
CA GLU A 330 26.13 3.01 -10.44
C GLU A 330 24.62 3.15 -10.72
N HIS A 331 23.81 2.42 -9.96
CA HIS A 331 22.34 2.41 -10.12
C HIS A 331 21.64 2.38 -8.76
N PRO A 332 20.58 3.19 -8.52
CA PRO A 332 19.86 3.21 -7.24
C PRO A 332 19.37 1.83 -6.76
N ALA A 333 18.88 0.98 -7.68
CA ALA A 333 18.48 -0.38 -7.34
C ALA A 333 19.64 -1.25 -6.83
N ALA A 334 20.86 -1.05 -7.33
CA ALA A 334 22.03 -1.75 -6.80
C ALA A 334 22.34 -1.28 -5.37
N SER A 335 22.22 0.02 -5.10
CA SER A 335 22.31 0.56 -3.73
C SER A 335 21.25 -0.02 -2.80
N GLU A 336 20.00 -0.19 -3.25
CA GLU A 336 18.95 -0.87 -2.47
C GLU A 336 19.32 -2.32 -2.13
N ILE A 337 19.90 -3.06 -3.08
CA ILE A 337 20.37 -4.44 -2.86
C ILE A 337 21.53 -4.48 -1.86
N LEU A 338 22.50 -3.57 -1.99
CA LEU A 338 23.64 -3.48 -1.06
C LEU A 338 23.18 -3.20 0.37
N ARG A 339 22.32 -2.19 0.56
CA ARG A 339 21.73 -1.86 1.87
C ARG A 339 20.91 -3.02 2.45
N TRP A 340 20.21 -3.77 1.61
CA TRP A 340 19.50 -4.97 2.03
C TRP A 340 20.45 -6.11 2.45
N LEU A 341 21.55 -6.33 1.72
CA LEU A 341 22.62 -7.26 2.10
C LEU A 341 23.31 -6.84 3.41
N GLU A 342 23.24 -5.57 3.80
CA GLU A 342 23.72 -5.03 5.08
C GLU A 342 22.62 -5.02 6.17
N SER A 343 21.44 -5.54 5.87
CA SER A 343 20.27 -5.63 6.77
C SER A 343 19.67 -4.27 7.17
N GLU A 344 19.95 -3.19 6.43
CA GLU A 344 19.41 -1.86 6.74
C GLU A 344 17.87 -1.77 6.59
N TYR A 345 17.28 -2.67 5.82
CA TYR A 345 15.83 -2.76 5.64
C TYR A 345 15.14 -3.67 6.65
N GLN A 346 15.87 -4.28 7.60
CA GLN A 346 15.26 -5.19 8.56
C GLN A 346 14.24 -4.45 9.43
N VAL A 347 12.98 -4.88 9.36
CA VAL A 347 11.91 -4.39 10.23
C VAL A 347 11.86 -5.27 11.48
N THR A 348 11.70 -4.67 12.65
CA THR A 348 11.55 -5.41 13.91
C THR A 348 10.10 -5.40 14.38
N ASP A 349 9.73 -6.38 15.22
CA ASP A 349 8.42 -6.39 15.86
C ASP A 349 8.16 -5.13 16.68
N GLU A 350 9.20 -4.55 17.29
CA GLU A 350 9.12 -3.28 18.02
C GLU A 350 8.74 -2.11 17.10
N MET A 351 9.32 -2.05 15.90
CA MET A 351 8.96 -1.03 14.91
C MET A 351 7.48 -1.16 14.53
N VAL A 352 7.00 -2.37 14.24
CA VAL A 352 5.60 -2.62 13.90
C VAL A 352 4.67 -2.23 15.06
N GLN A 353 5.05 -2.53 16.30
CA GLN A 353 4.27 -2.22 17.49
C GLN A 353 4.27 -0.75 17.90
N THR A 354 5.27 0.04 17.47
CA THR A 354 5.40 1.45 17.84
C THR A 354 4.91 2.40 16.77
N GLN A 355 4.77 1.91 15.53
CA GLN A 355 4.21 2.64 14.40
C GLN A 355 2.67 2.64 14.43
#